data_AF-A0A1N6HNV5-F1
#
_entry.id   AF-A0A1N6HNV5-F1
#
_cell.length_a   1.000
_cell.length_b   1.000
_cell.length_c   1.000
_cell.angle_alpha   90.00
_cell.angle_beta   90.00
_cell.angle_gamma   90.00
#
_symmetry.space_group_name_H-M   'P 1'
#
loop_
_entity.id
_entity.type
_entity.pdbx_description
1 polymer ?
#
loop_
_entity_poly.entity_id
_entity_poly.type
_entity_poly.pdbx_seq_one_letter_code
_entity_poly.pdbx_strand_id
1 'polypeptide(L)'
;MPDIPAKPARPPEAIENDFTDLMASRLPITVAREKFERLWDEANSIAARLVSTEQGKPYLVLLRRMHEAFENHYRGVPQRNPSGGRLH
;
A
#
# COMPACT_ATOMS: atom_id res chain seq x y z
N MET A 1 17.25 -10.54 -25.18
CA MET A 1 16.51 -9.89 -24.08
C MET A 1 17.35 -10.04 -22.83
N PRO A 2 17.63 -8.98 -22.04
CA PRO A 2 18.36 -9.15 -20.80
C PRO A 2 17.44 -9.85 -19.78
N ASP A 3 17.88 -11.00 -19.30
CA ASP A 3 17.32 -11.69 -18.15
C ASP A 3 17.61 -10.82 -16.92
N ILE A 4 16.67 -9.96 -16.54
CA ILE A 4 16.75 -9.23 -15.28
C ILE A 4 16.44 -10.29 -14.22
N PRO A 5 17.42 -10.71 -13.38
CA PRO A 5 17.14 -11.68 -12.34
C PRO A 5 16.01 -11.11 -11.49
N ALA A 6 14.87 -11.80 -11.46
CA ALA A 6 13.73 -11.40 -10.67
C ALA A 6 14.21 -11.22 -9.23
N LYS A 7 14.23 -9.97 -8.75
CA LYS A 7 14.64 -9.66 -7.39
C LYS A 7 13.86 -10.58 -6.45
N PRO A 8 14.51 -11.29 -5.52
CA PRO A 8 13.82 -12.19 -4.62
C PRO A 8 12.66 -11.44 -3.96
N ALA A 9 11.47 -12.06 -3.97
CA ALA A 9 10.28 -11.46 -3.40
C ALA A 9 10.58 -11.06 -1.95
N ARG A 10 10.32 -9.80 -1.61
CA ARG A 10 10.55 -9.31 -0.25
C ARG A 10 9.62 -10.07 0.70
N PRO A 11 10.11 -10.47 1.88
CA PRO A 11 9.26 -11.13 2.86
C PRO A 11 8.13 -10.18 3.31
N PRO A 12 6.97 -10.71 3.70
CA PRO A 12 5.82 -9.90 4.09
C PRO A 12 6.16 -8.97 5.27
N GLU A 13 7.01 -9.40 6.21
CA GLU A 13 7.44 -8.55 7.34
C GLU A 13 8.19 -7.28 6.89
N ALA A 14 8.94 -7.35 5.79
CA ALA A 14 9.66 -6.18 5.28
C ALA A 14 8.71 -5.15 4.67
N ILE A 15 7.62 -5.61 4.04
CA ILE A 15 6.58 -4.73 3.47
C ILE A 15 5.72 -4.15 4.62
N GLU A 16 5.42 -4.95 5.64
CA GLU A 16 4.68 -4.49 6.83
C GLU A 16 5.46 -3.40 7.60
N ASN A 17 6.78 -3.53 7.72
CA ASN A 17 7.62 -2.50 8.34
C ASN A 17 7.58 -1.19 7.53
N ASP A 18 7.78 -1.24 6.21
CA ASP A 18 7.70 -0.04 5.36
C ASP A 18 6.31 0.63 5.44
N PHE A 19 5.25 -0.17 5.52
CA PHE A 19 3.90 0.34 5.71
C PHE A 19 3.74 1.00 7.09
N THR A 20 4.28 0.39 8.14
CA THR A 20 4.24 0.96 9.50
C THR A 20 4.99 2.29 9.56
N ASP A 21 6.17 2.38 8.95
CA ASP A 21 6.94 3.62 8.80
C ASP A 21 6.15 4.67 8.00
N LEU A 22 5.48 4.26 6.91
CA LEU A 22 4.60 5.14 6.14
C LEU A 22 3.46 5.71 7.00
N MET A 23 2.79 4.88 7.80
CA MET A 23 1.68 5.31 8.67
C MET A 23 2.15 6.17 9.85
N ALA A 24 3.38 5.97 10.33
CA ALA A 24 3.99 6.82 11.36
C ALA A 24 4.49 8.16 10.79
N SER A 25 4.74 8.20 9.48
CA SER A 25 5.20 9.40 8.80
C SER A 25 4.08 10.45 8.72
N ARG A 26 4.39 11.70 9.08
CA ARG A 26 3.47 12.84 8.96
C ARG A 26 3.40 13.39 7.52
N LEU A 27 3.27 12.49 6.54
CA LEU A 27 3.20 12.87 5.13
C LEU A 27 1.80 13.42 4.78
N PRO A 28 1.72 14.34 3.80
CA PRO A 28 0.45 14.71 3.21
C PRO A 28 -0.27 13.47 2.65
N ILE A 29 -1.60 13.42 2.80
CA ILE A 29 -2.42 12.27 2.38
C ILE A 29 -2.21 11.85 0.92
N THR A 30 -1.97 12.81 0.01
CA THR A 30 -1.70 12.51 -1.40
C THR A 30 -0.40 11.73 -1.57
N VAL A 31 0.68 12.19 -0.92
CA VAL A 31 1.99 11.52 -0.94
C VAL A 31 1.94 10.18 -0.21
N ALA A 32 1.23 10.12 0.91
CA ALA A 32 1.04 8.89 1.66
C ALA A 32 0.28 7.84 0.84
N ARG A 33 -0.76 8.27 0.10
CA ARG A 33 -1.53 7.42 -0.80
C ARG A 33 -0.66 6.86 -1.94
N GLU A 34 0.12 7.70 -2.61
CA GLU A 34 1.02 7.22 -3.68
C GLU A 34 2.02 6.17 -3.18
N LYS A 35 2.56 6.36 -1.97
CA LYS A 35 3.46 5.40 -1.34
C LYS A 35 2.75 4.11 -0.93
N PHE A 36 1.54 4.23 -0.38
CA PHE A 36 0.68 3.10 -0.06
C PHE A 36 0.37 2.27 -1.31
N GLU A 37 -0.01 2.91 -2.42
CA GLU A 37 -0.34 2.24 -3.69
C GLU A 37 0.84 1.45 -4.23
N ARG A 38 2.08 1.92 -4.06
CA ARG A 38 3.29 1.17 -4.43
C ARG A 38 3.51 -0.06 -3.55
N LEU A 39 3.37 0.07 -2.23
CA LEU A 39 3.51 -1.06 -1.30
C LEU A 39 2.38 -2.09 -1.52
N TRP A 40 1.17 -1.61 -1.82
CA TRP A 40 0.02 -2.42 -2.17
C TRP A 40 0.27 -3.23 -3.44
N ASP A 41 0.73 -2.58 -4.51
CA ASP A 41 1.01 -3.24 -5.79
C ASP A 41 2.12 -4.29 -5.64
N GLU A 42 3.18 -3.98 -4.89
CA GLU A 42 4.26 -4.91 -4.60
C GLU A 42 3.75 -6.17 -3.86
N ALA A 43 3.02 -5.99 -2.76
CA ALA A 43 2.44 -7.11 -2.01
C ALA A 43 1.41 -7.89 -2.82
N ASN A 44 0.60 -7.21 -3.63
CA ASN A 44 -0.41 -7.82 -4.49
C ASN A 44 0.22 -8.64 -5.63
N SER A 45 1.29 -8.13 -6.25
CA SER A 45 2.04 -8.85 -7.28
C SER A 45 2.67 -10.13 -6.72
N ILE A 46 3.24 -10.07 -5.51
CA ILE A 46 3.79 -11.26 -4.83
C ILE A 46 2.66 -12.23 -4.45
N ALA A 47 1.57 -11.73 -3.87
CA ALA A 47 0.40 -12.54 -3.52
C ALA A 47 -0.18 -13.26 -4.74
N ALA A 48 -0.33 -12.56 -5.87
CA ALA A 48 -0.85 -13.14 -7.11
C ALA A 48 0.05 -14.26 -7.64
N ARG A 49 1.38 -14.10 -7.56
CA ARG A 49 2.34 -15.15 -7.96
C ARG A 49 2.31 -16.36 -7.03
N LEU A 50 1.96 -16.16 -5.76
CA LEU A 50 1.95 -17.19 -4.72
C LEU A 50 0.55 -17.66 -4.33
N VAL A 51 -0.51 -17.22 -5.03
CA VAL A 51 -1.91 -17.42 -4.61
C VAL A 51 -2.29 -18.90 -4.48
N SER A 52 -1.63 -19.76 -5.25
CA SER A 52 -1.83 -21.22 -5.23
C SER A 52 -0.94 -21.94 -4.20
N THR A 53 -0.16 -21.22 -3.41
CA THR A 53 0.75 -21.79 -2.41
C THR A 53 0.41 -21.29 -1.01
N GLU A 54 0.83 -22.03 0.01
CA GLU A 54 0.68 -21.59 1.40
C GLU A 54 1.48 -20.31 1.71
N GLN A 55 2.51 -20.02 0.91
CA GLN A 55 3.33 -18.82 1.03
C GLN A 55 2.60 -17.55 0.56
N GLY A 56 1.49 -17.66 -0.19
CA GLY A 56 0.68 -16.51 -0.58
C GLY A 56 -0.24 -15.99 0.54
N LYS A 57 -0.64 -16.86 1.47
CA LYS A 57 -1.59 -16.52 2.56
C LYS A 57 -1.11 -15.32 3.40
N PRO A 58 0.16 -15.23 3.84
CA PRO A 58 0.65 -14.07 4.59
C PRO A 58 0.52 -12.75 3.85
N TYR A 59 0.77 -12.71 2.53
CA TYR A 59 0.63 -11.49 1.73
C TYR A 59 -0.82 -11.05 1.58
N LEU A 60 -1.75 -12.00 1.44
CA LEU A 60 -3.19 -11.69 1.41
C LEU A 60 -3.68 -11.10 2.75
N VAL A 61 -3.20 -11.67 3.87
CA VAL A 61 -3.49 -11.12 5.21
C VAL A 61 -2.90 -9.73 5.37
N LEU A 62 -1.66 -9.52 4.90
CA LEU A 62 -0.99 -8.22 4.94
C LEU A 62 -1.76 -7.16 4.12
N LEU A 63 -2.14 -7.47 2.88
CA LEU A 63 -2.95 -6.58 2.05
C LEU A 63 -4.23 -6.14 2.75
N ARG A 64 -4.96 -7.09 3.36
CA ARG A 64 -6.17 -6.75 4.12
C ARG A 64 -5.87 -5.78 5.27
N ARG A 65 -4.84 -6.06 6.08
CA ARG A 65 -4.46 -5.20 7.22
C ARG A 65 -4.05 -3.80 6.76
N MET A 66 -3.26 -3.72 5.69
CA MET A 66 -2.83 -2.46 5.11
C MET A 66 -4.03 -1.62 4.65
N HIS A 67 -5.01 -2.24 4.00
CA HIS A 67 -6.25 -1.57 3.58
C HIS A 67 -7.01 -0.99 4.78
N GLU A 68 -7.34 -1.85 5.75
CA GLU A 68 -8.13 -1.47 6.92
C GLU A 68 -7.43 -0.37 7.73
N ALA A 69 -6.11 -0.47 7.91
CA ALA A 69 -5.32 0.52 8.64
C ALA A 69 -5.22 1.86 7.90
N PHE A 70 -4.97 1.84 6.58
CA PHE A 70 -4.88 3.05 5.78
C PHE A 70 -6.23 3.77 5.71
N GLU A 71 -7.31 3.04 5.44
CA GLU A 71 -8.66 3.59 5.47
C GLU A 71 -8.98 4.18 6.83
N ASN A 72 -8.77 3.45 7.93
CA ASN A 72 -9.08 3.95 9.27
C ASN A 72 -8.27 5.18 9.66
N HIS A 73 -7.02 5.27 9.25
CA HIS A 73 -6.13 6.41 9.57
C HIS A 73 -6.51 7.68 8.82
N TYR A 74 -6.97 7.56 7.57
CA TYR A 74 -7.34 8.70 6.73
C TYR A 74 -8.86 8.93 6.64
N ARG A 75 -9.67 8.05 7.25
CA ARG A 75 -11.11 8.21 7.39
C ARG A 75 -11.41 9.41 8.29
N GLY A 76 -11.88 10.48 7.66
CA GLY A 76 -12.21 11.74 8.34
C GLY A 76 -11.37 12.94 7.89
N VAL A 77 -10.41 12.77 6.98
CA VAL A 77 -9.81 13.92 6.29
C VAL A 77 -10.81 14.36 5.24
N PRO A 78 -11.49 15.52 5.37
CA PRO A 78 -12.25 16.05 4.25
C PRO A 78 -11.26 16.21 3.11
N GLN A 79 -11.52 15.52 1.99
CA GLN A 79 -10.93 15.90 0.72
C GLN A 79 -11.36 17.36 0.50
N ARG A 80 -10.50 18.31 0.88
CA ARG A 80 -10.70 19.71 0.58
C ARG A 80 -10.56 19.82 -0.92
N ASN A 81 -11.67 19.60 -1.61
CA ASN A 81 -11.87 19.89 -3.01
C ASN A 81 -11.40 21.34 -3.22
N PRO A 82 -10.30 21.63 -3.93
CA PRO A 82 -10.00 23.00 -4.32
C PRO A 82 -10.95 23.50 -5.42
N SER A 83 -11.86 22.64 -5.90
CA SER A 83 -12.87 22.94 -6.91
C SER A 83 -14.17 23.41 -6.26
N GLY A 84 -14.14 24.64 -5.73
CA GLY A 84 -15.32 25.34 -5.22
C GLY A 84 -15.23 26.83 -5.51
N GLY A 85 -14.64 27.19 -6.64
CA GLY A 85 -14.65 28.55 -7.14
C GLY A 85 -16.04 28.92 -7.68
N ARG A 86 -16.54 30.07 -7.22
CA ARG A 86 -17.67 30.86 -7.70
C ARG A 86 -19.06 30.25 -7.53
N LEU A 87 -19.88 30.91 -6.72
CA LEU A 87 -21.02 31.72 -7.16
C LEU A 87 -21.74 32.30 -5.93
N HIS A 88 -21.54 33.59 -5.65
CA HIS A 88 -22.61 34.57 -5.39
C HIS A 88 -22.00 35.98 -5.33
#